data_AF-A0A7X4EC54-F1
#
_entry.id   AF-A0A7X4EC54-F1
#
_cell.length_a   1.000
_cell.length_b   1.000
_cell.length_c   1.000
_cell.angle_alpha   90.00
_cell.angle_beta   90.00
_cell.angle_gamma   90.00
#
_symmetry.space_group_name_H-M   'P 1'
#
loop_
_entity.id
_entity.type
_entity.pdbx_description
1 polymer ?
#
loop_
_entity_poly.entity_id
_entity_poly.type
_entity_poly.pdbx_seq_one_letter_code
_entity_poly.pdbx_strand_id
1 'polypeptide(L)'
;MAADNGITSLSNYMLYNFMDTPADLYVRMQLNIALNEALGIRIWSFPMRYQPVTLKDRSHVGENWNRYYLRSFQIMLQATRGIVSGNPSFFMRAYGEDRRAFERLLRLPHAFIFHREYHENGPGRPVRDEYETILKRFSANQERELVHLLSGPTDAKGLRRDHFRRLANDRAIDPLLRKVMPFYMLDIKDNLKTGSGQGLTLFPALNPDPVMPAEDEVVEDAGLFDHDPMLQRKNTSLVKTAN
;
A
#
# COMPACT_ATOMS: atom_id res chain seq x y z
N MET A 1 -26.75 18.11 -9.67
CA MET A 1 -25.40 17.56 -9.36
C MET A 1 -24.48 17.82 -10.55
N ALA A 2 -23.15 17.68 -10.40
CA ALA A 2 -22.19 17.96 -11.49
C ALA A 2 -22.50 17.13 -12.77
N ALA A 3 -22.87 15.85 -12.60
CA ALA A 3 -23.28 14.96 -13.69
C ALA A 3 -24.49 15.50 -14.47
N ASP A 4 -25.53 16.01 -13.79
CA ASP A 4 -26.72 16.59 -14.42
C ASP A 4 -26.41 17.83 -15.28
N ASN A 5 -25.23 18.43 -15.09
CA ASN A 5 -24.75 19.59 -15.85
C ASN A 5 -23.67 19.19 -16.88
N GLY A 6 -23.55 17.91 -17.22
CA GLY A 6 -22.63 17.41 -18.25
C GLY A 6 -21.19 17.18 -17.79
N ILE A 7 -20.89 17.34 -16.49
CA ILE A 7 -19.55 17.08 -15.95
C ILE A 7 -19.47 15.61 -15.53
N THR A 8 -18.95 14.78 -16.44
CA THR A 8 -18.88 13.32 -16.29
C THR A 8 -17.48 12.79 -15.99
N SER A 9 -16.48 13.67 -15.88
CA SER A 9 -15.09 13.34 -15.64
C SER A 9 -14.55 14.22 -14.51
N LEU A 10 -14.20 13.61 -13.39
CA LEU A 10 -13.90 14.30 -12.13
C LEU A 10 -12.68 13.65 -11.47
N SER A 11 -11.84 14.48 -10.88
CA SER A 11 -10.79 14.02 -9.97
C SER A 11 -11.04 14.56 -8.56
N ASN A 12 -10.59 13.84 -7.55
CA ASN A 12 -10.59 14.36 -6.19
C ASN A 12 -9.31 13.98 -5.43
N TYR A 13 -9.02 14.76 -4.42
CA TYR A 13 -7.96 14.48 -3.46
C TYR A 13 -8.59 13.89 -2.20
N MET A 14 -8.13 12.70 -1.81
CA MET A 14 -8.65 12.00 -0.63
C MET A 14 -7.63 12.04 0.50
N LEU A 15 -7.88 12.90 1.47
CA LEU A 15 -7.04 12.97 2.66
C LEU A 15 -7.16 11.69 3.50
N TYR A 16 -6.04 11.21 4.01
CA TYR A 16 -5.97 10.14 5.02
C TYR A 16 -4.88 10.45 6.05
N ASN A 17 -4.79 9.67 7.13
CA ASN A 17 -3.79 9.84 8.19
C ASN A 17 -3.98 11.13 9.01
N PHE A 18 -5.20 11.66 9.11
CA PHE A 18 -5.52 12.80 9.98
C PHE A 18 -6.18 12.30 11.28
N MET A 19 -7.52 12.33 11.32
CA MET A 19 -8.34 11.77 12.41
C MET A 19 -9.00 10.45 12.00
N ASP A 20 -8.90 10.08 10.73
CA ASP A 20 -9.59 8.95 10.12
C ASP A 20 -8.89 7.63 10.42
N THR A 21 -9.67 6.56 10.48
CA THR A 21 -9.17 5.18 10.49
C THR A 21 -8.88 4.69 9.07
N PRO A 22 -8.08 3.61 8.90
CA PRO A 22 -7.96 2.94 7.60
C PRO A 22 -9.30 2.51 7.00
N ALA A 23 -10.25 2.08 7.84
CA ALA A 23 -11.60 1.73 7.41
C ALA A 23 -12.35 2.94 6.82
N ASP A 24 -12.18 4.14 7.38
CA ASP A 24 -12.79 5.36 6.86
C ASP A 24 -12.22 5.74 5.49
N LEU A 25 -10.91 5.60 5.30
CA LEU A 25 -10.29 5.78 3.98
C LEU A 25 -10.89 4.80 2.96
N TYR A 26 -11.01 3.52 3.31
CA TYR A 26 -11.61 2.53 2.42
C TYR A 26 -13.01 2.93 1.97
N VAL A 27 -13.85 3.39 2.91
CA VAL A 27 -15.22 3.84 2.60
C VAL A 27 -15.21 5.01 1.62
N ARG A 28 -14.32 5.99 1.83
CA ARG A 28 -14.19 7.13 0.91
C ARG A 28 -13.81 6.68 -0.50
N MET A 29 -12.88 5.73 -0.62
CA MET A 29 -12.51 5.17 -1.92
C MET A 29 -13.68 4.41 -2.56
N GLN A 30 -14.34 3.55 -1.80
CA GLN A 30 -15.48 2.74 -2.25
C GLN A 30 -16.66 3.59 -2.72
N LEU A 31 -16.92 4.72 -2.05
CA LEU A 31 -17.97 5.66 -2.46
C LEU A 31 -17.74 6.21 -3.86
N ASN A 32 -16.49 6.51 -4.25
CA ASN A 32 -16.19 6.99 -5.61
C ASN A 32 -16.47 5.90 -6.66
N ILE A 33 -16.18 4.63 -6.34
CA ILE A 33 -16.52 3.49 -7.20
C ILE A 33 -18.04 3.37 -7.38
N ALA A 34 -18.78 3.39 -6.26
CA ALA A 34 -20.24 3.30 -6.29
C ALA A 34 -20.88 4.47 -7.06
N LEU A 35 -20.34 5.68 -6.94
CA LEU A 35 -20.80 6.85 -7.69
C LEU A 35 -20.52 6.74 -9.19
N ASN A 36 -19.37 6.18 -9.59
CA ASN A 36 -19.07 5.92 -11.01
C ASN A 36 -20.12 4.99 -11.63
N GLU A 37 -20.41 3.88 -10.97
CA GLU A 37 -21.38 2.90 -11.45
C GLU A 37 -22.80 3.48 -11.48
N ALA A 38 -23.22 4.15 -10.40
CA ALA A 38 -24.58 4.67 -10.27
C ALA A 38 -24.90 5.81 -11.26
N LEU A 39 -23.91 6.64 -11.58
CA LEU A 39 -24.11 7.83 -12.41
C LEU A 39 -23.56 7.67 -13.83
N GLY A 40 -22.87 6.57 -14.16
CA GLY A 40 -22.22 6.39 -15.46
C GLY A 40 -21.14 7.44 -15.72
N ILE A 41 -20.47 7.91 -14.66
CA ILE A 41 -19.42 8.94 -14.72
C ILE A 41 -18.06 8.34 -14.37
N ARG A 42 -17.05 9.19 -14.45
CA ARG A 42 -15.66 8.84 -14.22
C ARG A 42 -15.06 9.71 -13.13
N ILE A 43 -14.85 9.10 -11.98
CA ILE A 43 -14.17 9.65 -10.81
C ILE A 43 -12.89 8.83 -10.61
N TRP A 44 -11.76 9.51 -10.55
CA TRP A 44 -10.50 8.97 -10.05
C TRP A 44 -10.01 9.80 -8.88
N SER A 45 -9.20 9.19 -8.03
CA SER A 45 -8.82 9.83 -6.78
C SER A 45 -7.32 9.79 -6.54
N PHE A 46 -6.82 10.85 -5.93
CA PHE A 46 -5.43 10.99 -5.48
C PHE A 46 -5.40 10.94 -3.95
N PRO A 47 -5.03 9.81 -3.33
CA PRO A 47 -4.88 9.74 -1.89
C PRO A 47 -3.73 10.63 -1.41
N MET A 48 -4.03 11.57 -0.53
CA MET A 48 -3.05 12.46 0.06
C MET A 48 -2.88 12.13 1.54
N ARG A 49 -1.64 11.84 1.94
CA ARG A 49 -1.34 11.69 3.36
C ARG A 49 -1.37 13.06 4.02
N TYR A 50 -2.11 13.18 5.12
CA TYR A 50 -2.10 14.38 5.93
C TYR A 50 -0.71 14.61 6.55
N GLN A 51 -0.25 15.85 6.45
CA GLN A 51 0.98 16.34 7.03
C GLN A 51 0.73 17.74 7.60
N PRO A 52 0.93 17.95 8.92
CA PRO A 52 0.87 19.26 9.53
C PRO A 52 1.87 20.22 8.90
N VAL A 53 1.42 21.43 8.57
CA VAL A 53 2.26 22.51 8.00
C VAL A 53 3.33 23.02 8.98
N THR A 54 3.22 22.68 10.26
CA THR A 54 4.15 23.05 11.33
C THR A 54 5.34 22.11 11.46
N LEU A 55 5.28 20.92 10.85
CA LEU A 55 6.36 19.94 10.88
C LEU A 55 7.28 20.12 9.68
N LYS A 56 8.59 20.18 9.95
CA LYS A 56 9.62 20.33 8.91
C LYS A 56 9.92 19.04 8.16
N ASP A 57 9.67 17.90 8.81
CA ASP A 57 9.83 16.58 8.22
C ASP A 57 8.46 15.93 7.93
N ARG A 58 8.45 14.92 7.07
CA ARG A 58 7.23 14.22 6.67
C ARG A 58 6.88 13.06 7.62
N SER A 59 7.18 13.22 8.91
CA SER A 59 7.15 12.15 9.91
C SER A 59 5.78 11.91 10.57
N HIS A 60 4.76 12.70 10.23
CA HIS A 60 3.46 12.63 10.88
C HIS A 60 2.75 11.29 10.65
N VAL A 61 2.20 10.76 11.74
CA VAL A 61 1.35 9.57 11.78
C VAL A 61 0.13 9.93 12.62
N GLY A 62 -1.05 9.81 12.02
CA GLY A 62 -2.32 10.09 12.68
C GLY A 62 -2.63 9.04 13.75
N GLU A 63 -3.53 9.37 14.68
CA GLU A 63 -3.82 8.58 15.88
C GLU A 63 -4.24 7.12 15.56
N ASN A 64 -5.02 6.93 14.50
CA ASN A 64 -5.54 5.62 14.09
C ASN A 64 -4.63 4.89 13.09
N TRP A 65 -3.46 5.46 12.80
CA TRP A 65 -2.51 4.94 11.83
C TRP A 65 -1.22 4.52 12.51
N ASN A 66 -0.46 3.68 11.81
CA ASN A 66 0.90 3.36 12.18
C ASN A 66 1.78 3.36 10.93
N ARG A 67 3.10 3.46 11.12
CA ARG A 67 4.06 3.53 10.01
C ARG A 67 4.01 2.29 9.11
N TYR A 68 3.67 1.11 9.64
CA TYR A 68 3.49 -0.11 8.86
C TYR A 68 2.34 0.04 7.86
N TYR A 69 1.18 0.49 8.34
CA TYR A 69 -0.01 0.66 7.51
C TYR A 69 0.18 1.74 6.46
N LEU A 70 0.79 2.87 6.84
CA LEU A 70 1.12 3.93 5.89
C LEU A 70 2.04 3.42 4.78
N ARG A 71 3.05 2.62 5.13
CA ARG A 71 3.94 2.00 4.13
C ARG A 71 3.23 0.96 3.29
N SER A 72 2.37 0.14 3.88
CA SER A 72 1.57 -0.86 3.17
C SER A 72 0.66 -0.20 2.14
N PHE A 73 -0.03 0.86 2.53
CA PHE A 73 -0.88 1.63 1.61
C PHE A 73 -0.06 2.30 0.51
N GLN A 74 1.10 2.87 0.83
CA GLN A 74 2.02 3.43 -0.17
C GLN A 74 2.46 2.37 -1.20
N ILE A 75 2.76 1.14 -0.77
CA ILE A 75 3.10 0.03 -1.68
C ILE A 75 1.93 -0.31 -2.59
N MET A 76 0.70 -0.34 -2.06
CA MET A 76 -0.50 -0.56 -2.88
C MET A 76 -0.64 0.54 -3.95
N LEU A 77 -0.39 1.80 -3.60
CA LEU A 77 -0.44 2.93 -4.52
C LEU A 77 0.66 2.92 -5.59
N GLN A 78 1.82 2.33 -5.32
CA GLN A 78 2.90 2.24 -6.33
C GLN A 78 2.46 1.45 -7.57
N ALA A 79 1.64 0.42 -7.39
CA ALA A 79 1.05 -0.33 -8.50
C ALA A 79 0.18 0.52 -9.42
N THR A 80 -0.43 1.54 -8.86
CA THR A 80 -1.42 2.39 -9.53
C THR A 80 -0.85 3.76 -9.90
N ARG A 81 0.48 3.94 -9.76
CA ARG A 81 1.15 5.24 -9.89
C ARG A 81 0.49 6.35 -9.04
N GLY A 82 0.04 6.02 -7.83
CA GLY A 82 -0.54 6.98 -6.89
C GLY A 82 -2.03 7.26 -7.06
N ILE A 83 -2.72 6.54 -7.96
CA ILE A 83 -4.12 6.81 -8.32
C ILE A 83 -5.03 5.70 -7.81
N VAL A 84 -6.19 6.03 -7.28
CA VAL A 84 -7.27 5.05 -7.08
C VAL A 84 -8.15 5.09 -8.32
N SER A 85 -8.07 4.03 -9.13
CA SER A 85 -8.87 3.87 -10.35
C SER A 85 -10.36 3.73 -10.03
N GLY A 86 -11.20 4.23 -10.94
CA GLY A 86 -12.65 4.06 -10.90
C GLY A 86 -13.13 2.64 -11.24
N ASN A 87 -12.25 1.77 -11.75
CA ASN A 87 -12.58 0.40 -12.15
C ASN A 87 -12.89 -0.48 -10.93
N PRO A 88 -14.12 -1.02 -10.78
CA PRO A 88 -14.51 -1.80 -9.62
C PRO A 88 -13.65 -3.06 -9.40
N SER A 89 -13.40 -3.85 -10.46
CA SER A 89 -12.61 -5.08 -10.36
C SER A 89 -11.17 -4.80 -9.92
N PHE A 90 -10.56 -3.75 -10.47
CA PHE A 90 -9.24 -3.30 -10.05
C PHE A 90 -9.25 -2.81 -8.60
N PHE A 91 -10.23 -2.01 -8.21
CA PHE A 91 -10.39 -1.52 -6.84
C PHE A 91 -10.48 -2.66 -5.83
N MET A 92 -11.37 -3.64 -6.07
CA MET A 92 -11.54 -4.80 -5.17
C MET A 92 -10.29 -5.66 -5.10
N ARG A 93 -9.55 -5.80 -6.21
CA ARG A 93 -8.26 -6.50 -6.21
C ARG A 93 -7.22 -5.75 -5.37
N ALA A 94 -7.08 -4.45 -5.60
CA ALA A 94 -6.05 -3.64 -4.97
C ALA A 94 -6.30 -3.46 -3.47
N TYR A 95 -7.53 -3.12 -3.09
CA TYR A 95 -7.89 -2.67 -1.74
C TYR A 95 -8.83 -3.61 -0.98
N GLY A 96 -9.33 -4.67 -1.62
CA GLY A 96 -10.21 -5.66 -1.01
C GLY A 96 -11.70 -5.35 -1.18
N GLU A 97 -12.54 -6.36 -0.92
CA GLU A 97 -14.00 -6.31 -1.12
C GLU A 97 -14.75 -5.57 -0.01
N ASP A 98 -14.13 -5.42 1.17
CA ASP A 98 -14.70 -4.70 2.30
C ASP A 98 -13.62 -4.06 3.19
N ARG A 99 -14.06 -3.30 4.19
CA ARG A 99 -13.18 -2.62 5.17
C ARG A 99 -12.24 -3.61 5.88
N ARG A 100 -12.72 -4.82 6.20
CA ARG A 100 -11.92 -5.84 6.89
C ARG A 100 -10.86 -6.42 5.96
N ALA A 101 -11.18 -6.62 4.69
CA ALA A 101 -10.25 -7.04 3.66
C ALA A 101 -9.15 -6.01 3.50
N PHE A 102 -9.49 -4.73 3.40
CA PHE A 102 -8.50 -3.65 3.34
C PHE A 102 -7.55 -3.65 4.53
N GLU A 103 -8.06 -3.73 5.75
CA GLU A 103 -7.23 -3.81 6.95
C GLU A 103 -6.34 -5.06 6.99
N ARG A 104 -6.85 -6.22 6.51
CA ARG A 104 -6.01 -7.43 6.36
C ARG A 104 -4.88 -7.20 5.38
N LEU A 105 -5.13 -6.50 4.26
CA LEU A 105 -4.10 -6.18 3.28
C LEU A 105 -3.04 -5.23 3.83
N LEU A 106 -3.42 -4.24 4.64
CA LEU A 106 -2.48 -3.34 5.32
C LEU A 106 -1.58 -4.04 6.34
N ARG A 107 -1.96 -5.24 6.81
CA ARG A 107 -1.17 -6.06 7.74
C ARG A 107 -0.24 -7.04 7.04
N LEU A 108 -0.41 -7.29 5.74
CA LEU A 108 0.41 -8.28 5.05
C LEU A 108 1.88 -7.86 5.06
N PRO A 109 2.82 -8.82 5.12
CA PRO A 109 4.21 -8.57 4.80
C PRO A 109 4.33 -7.72 3.53
N HIS A 110 5.10 -6.64 3.58
CA HIS A 110 5.26 -5.72 2.44
C HIS A 110 5.66 -6.43 1.13
N ALA A 111 6.47 -7.50 1.21
CA ALA A 111 6.81 -8.33 0.06
C ALA A 111 5.58 -9.05 -0.54
N PHE A 112 4.62 -9.47 0.28
CA PHE A 112 3.36 -10.06 -0.19
C PHE A 112 2.44 -9.03 -0.83
N ILE A 113 2.47 -7.77 -0.36
CA ILE A 113 1.74 -6.68 -1.00
C ILE A 113 2.38 -6.34 -2.34
N PHE A 114 3.71 -6.22 -2.40
CA PHE A 114 4.43 -5.79 -3.61
C PHE A 114 4.55 -6.89 -4.68
N HIS A 115 4.74 -8.16 -4.28
CA HIS A 115 4.83 -9.31 -5.19
C HIS A 115 3.59 -10.18 -5.10
N ARG A 116 2.42 -9.53 -5.08
CA ARG A 116 1.16 -10.19 -4.76
C ARG A 116 0.90 -11.37 -5.69
N GLU A 117 0.98 -11.18 -7.00
CA GLU A 117 0.76 -12.24 -7.98
C GLU A 117 1.70 -13.45 -7.78
N TYR A 118 2.98 -13.20 -7.51
CA TYR A 118 3.97 -14.24 -7.23
C TYR A 118 3.63 -15.05 -5.97
N HIS A 119 3.09 -14.39 -4.94
CA HIS A 119 2.71 -15.03 -3.68
C HIS A 119 1.30 -15.62 -3.67
N GLU A 120 0.39 -15.22 -4.56
CA GLU A 120 -0.95 -15.84 -4.63
C GLU A 120 -0.99 -16.99 -5.64
N ASN A 121 -0.42 -16.78 -6.84
CA ASN A 121 -0.58 -17.66 -7.99
C ASN A 121 0.76 -18.21 -8.53
N GLY A 122 1.88 -17.66 -8.07
CA GLY A 122 3.22 -18.04 -8.52
C GLY A 122 3.98 -18.99 -7.58
N PRO A 123 5.29 -19.17 -7.81
CA PRO A 123 6.15 -20.01 -6.99
C PRO A 123 6.24 -19.60 -5.51
N GLY A 124 5.88 -18.37 -5.17
CA GLY A 124 5.84 -17.86 -3.79
C GLY A 124 4.62 -18.32 -2.98
N ARG A 125 3.66 -19.01 -3.61
CA ARG A 125 2.42 -19.47 -2.98
C ARG A 125 2.62 -20.34 -1.73
N PRO A 126 3.53 -21.33 -1.69
CA PRO A 126 3.74 -22.13 -0.48
C PRO A 126 4.16 -21.30 0.74
N VAL A 127 4.98 -20.25 0.53
CA VAL A 127 5.40 -19.33 1.60
C VAL A 127 4.22 -18.53 2.15
N ARG A 128 3.31 -18.11 1.26
CA ARG A 128 2.08 -17.43 1.67
C ARG A 128 1.14 -18.37 2.41
N ASP A 129 0.95 -19.59 1.93
CA ASP A 129 0.07 -20.59 2.55
C ASP A 129 0.53 -20.91 3.99
N GLU A 130 1.84 -20.98 4.23
CA GLU A 130 2.41 -21.15 5.57
C GLU A 130 2.05 -19.97 6.49
N TYR A 131 2.25 -18.74 6.01
CA TYR A 131 1.87 -17.53 6.73
C TYR A 131 0.37 -17.50 7.08
N GLU A 132 -0.50 -17.81 6.11
CA GLU A 132 -1.94 -17.85 6.32
C GLU A 132 -2.36 -18.95 7.31
N THR A 133 -1.68 -20.11 7.28
CA THR A 133 -1.91 -21.21 8.22
C THR A 133 -1.59 -20.80 9.66
N ILE A 134 -0.54 -20.02 9.87
CA ILE A 134 -0.19 -19.47 11.18
C ILE A 134 -1.23 -18.44 11.61
N LEU A 135 -1.61 -17.50 10.73
CA LEU A 135 -2.59 -16.45 11.04
C LEU A 135 -3.97 -16.99 11.38
N LYS A 136 -4.44 -18.06 10.72
CA LYS A 136 -5.74 -18.69 11.02
C LYS A 136 -5.89 -19.14 12.48
N ARG A 137 -4.77 -19.27 13.20
CA ARG A 137 -4.73 -19.68 14.61
C ARG A 137 -4.74 -18.49 15.57
N PHE A 138 -4.69 -17.26 15.06
CA PHE A 138 -4.63 -16.08 15.90
C PHE A 138 -5.97 -15.82 16.58
N SER A 139 -5.92 -15.49 17.85
CA SER A 139 -7.00 -14.82 18.56
C SER A 139 -7.03 -13.33 18.22
N ALA A 140 -8.16 -12.67 18.50
CA ALA A 140 -8.27 -11.20 18.37
C ALA A 140 -7.21 -10.43 19.20
N ASN A 141 -6.71 -11.03 20.29
CA ASN A 141 -5.62 -10.43 21.08
C ASN A 141 -4.29 -10.51 20.33
N GLN A 142 -3.97 -11.66 19.76
CA GLN A 142 -2.75 -11.84 18.96
C GLN A 142 -2.76 -10.98 17.69
N GLU A 143 -3.93 -10.77 17.06
CA GLU A 143 -4.04 -9.84 15.94
C GLU A 143 -3.71 -8.39 16.35
N ARG A 144 -4.25 -7.93 17.50
CA ARG A 144 -3.94 -6.59 18.03
C ARG A 144 -2.48 -6.46 18.41
N GLU A 145 -1.92 -7.48 19.05
CA GLU A 145 -0.51 -7.51 19.44
C GLU A 145 0.41 -7.51 18.21
N LEU A 146 0.06 -8.25 17.16
CA LEU A 146 0.79 -8.19 15.89
C LEU A 146 0.86 -6.76 15.37
N VAL A 147 -0.28 -6.05 15.28
CA VAL A 147 -0.32 -4.65 14.81
C VAL A 147 0.56 -3.75 15.67
N HIS A 148 0.56 -3.97 16.99
CA HIS A 148 1.44 -3.24 17.89
C HIS A 148 2.93 -3.51 17.59
N LEU A 149 3.32 -4.78 17.41
CA LEU A 149 4.70 -5.17 17.07
C LEU A 149 5.16 -4.61 15.71
N LEU A 150 4.25 -4.58 14.73
CA LEU A 150 4.47 -4.00 13.40
C LEU A 150 4.69 -2.48 13.44
N SER A 151 4.21 -1.80 14.48
CA SER A 151 4.37 -0.35 14.68
C SER A 151 5.75 0.04 15.23
N GLY A 152 6.70 -0.90 15.23
CA GLY A 152 8.04 -0.73 15.77
C GLY A 152 8.93 0.31 15.05
N PRO A 153 10.22 0.40 15.44
CA PRO A 153 11.15 1.42 14.97
C PRO A 153 11.41 1.31 13.46
N THR A 154 11.50 2.49 12.81
CA THR A 154 11.75 2.63 11.37
C THR A 154 13.13 3.20 11.06
N ASP A 155 13.58 3.03 9.81
CA ASP A 155 14.72 3.69 9.16
C ASP A 155 14.28 4.27 7.79
N ALA A 156 15.22 4.78 7.00
CA ALA A 156 14.94 5.37 5.69
C ALA A 156 14.32 4.39 4.67
N LYS A 157 14.45 3.08 4.88
CA LYS A 157 13.90 2.02 4.02
C LYS A 157 12.58 1.46 4.55
N GLY A 158 12.10 1.95 5.69
CA GLY A 158 10.88 1.49 6.34
C GLY A 158 11.15 0.83 7.68
N LEU A 159 10.45 -0.26 8.00
CA LEU A 159 10.68 -0.98 9.25
C LEU A 159 12.00 -1.74 9.24
N ARG A 160 12.74 -1.66 10.36
CA ARG A 160 14.07 -2.25 10.47
C ARG A 160 13.99 -3.77 10.46
N ARG A 161 14.67 -4.45 9.52
CA ARG A 161 14.70 -5.93 9.45
C ARG A 161 15.22 -6.57 10.74
N ASP A 162 16.20 -5.94 11.39
CA ASP A 162 16.74 -6.39 12.67
C ASP A 162 15.73 -6.29 13.83
N HIS A 163 14.71 -5.42 13.71
CA HIS A 163 13.60 -5.37 14.67
C HIS A 163 12.83 -6.69 14.64
N PHE A 164 12.33 -7.11 13.48
CA PHE A 164 11.61 -8.38 13.33
C PHE A 164 12.47 -9.59 13.67
N ARG A 165 13.77 -9.56 13.37
CA ARG A 165 14.71 -10.63 13.79
C ARG A 165 14.78 -10.76 15.31
N ARG A 166 14.85 -9.64 16.04
CA ARG A 166 14.85 -9.66 17.51
C ARG A 166 13.52 -10.19 18.04
N LEU A 167 12.39 -9.71 17.52
CA LEU A 167 11.06 -10.18 17.91
C LEU A 167 10.89 -11.69 17.67
N ALA A 168 11.37 -12.22 16.55
CA ALA A 168 11.31 -13.66 16.24
C ALA A 168 12.03 -14.54 17.29
N ASN A 169 13.05 -13.99 17.97
CA ASN A 169 13.88 -14.69 18.94
C ASN A 169 13.52 -14.38 20.40
N ASP A 170 12.63 -13.42 20.65
CA ASP A 170 12.26 -12.98 21.99
C ASP A 170 11.26 -13.94 22.66
N ARG A 171 11.74 -14.73 23.62
CA ARG A 171 10.92 -15.75 24.31
C ARG A 171 9.77 -15.16 25.14
N ALA A 172 9.74 -13.85 25.40
CA ALA A 172 8.62 -13.19 26.05
C ALA A 172 7.41 -13.03 25.11
N ILE A 173 7.61 -13.08 23.79
CA ILE A 173 6.57 -12.94 22.77
C ILE A 173 5.89 -14.30 22.50
N ASP A 174 4.58 -14.25 22.31
CA ASP A 174 3.75 -15.40 21.97
C ASP A 174 4.38 -16.25 20.85
N PRO A 175 4.40 -17.59 20.98
CA PRO A 175 5.02 -18.47 19.98
C PRO A 175 4.46 -18.33 18.56
N LEU A 176 3.18 -18.03 18.38
CA LEU A 176 2.57 -17.81 17.06
C LEU A 176 3.02 -16.48 16.46
N LEU A 177 3.09 -15.42 17.27
CA LEU A 177 3.63 -14.13 16.83
C LEU A 177 5.09 -14.27 16.41
N ARG A 178 5.91 -14.97 17.19
CA ARG A 178 7.31 -15.24 16.81
C ARG A 178 7.44 -15.99 15.49
N LYS A 179 6.57 -16.99 15.26
CA LYS A 179 6.55 -17.77 14.01
C LYS A 179 6.20 -16.93 12.79
N VAL A 180 5.43 -15.83 12.96
CA VAL A 180 5.06 -14.98 11.83
C VAL A 180 6.09 -13.88 11.52
N MET A 181 6.94 -13.50 12.49
CA MET A 181 7.95 -12.45 12.29
C MET A 181 8.90 -12.65 11.08
N PRO A 182 9.37 -13.88 10.75
CA PRO A 182 10.22 -14.09 9.59
C PRO A 182 9.63 -13.64 8.24
N PHE A 183 8.30 -13.73 8.07
CA PHE A 183 7.64 -13.28 6.82
C PHE A 183 7.75 -11.76 6.64
N TYR A 184 7.77 -11.01 7.75
CA TYR A 184 7.96 -9.55 7.74
C TYR A 184 9.41 -9.12 7.47
N MET A 185 10.35 -10.06 7.46
CA MET A 185 11.75 -9.81 7.11
C MET A 185 12.04 -9.98 5.62
N LEU A 186 11.08 -10.45 4.82
CA LEU A 186 11.24 -10.64 3.37
C LEU A 186 11.46 -9.29 2.70
N ASP A 187 12.53 -9.21 1.88
CA ASP A 187 12.82 -7.99 1.14
C ASP A 187 11.93 -7.90 -0.09
N ILE A 188 11.49 -6.69 -0.41
CA ILE A 188 10.81 -6.39 -1.66
C ILE A 188 11.76 -6.63 -2.84
N LYS A 189 13.08 -6.50 -2.68
CA LYS A 189 14.06 -6.63 -3.77
C LYS A 189 14.64 -8.04 -3.92
N ASP A 190 14.61 -8.88 -2.88
CA ASP A 190 15.32 -10.18 -2.88
C ASP A 190 14.56 -11.30 -3.61
N ASN A 191 13.23 -11.21 -3.75
CA ASN A 191 12.40 -12.25 -4.38
C ASN A 191 12.48 -12.29 -5.93
N LEU A 192 13.34 -11.48 -6.55
CA LEU A 192 13.43 -11.33 -8.02
C LEU A 192 14.56 -12.12 -8.69
N LYS A 193 15.35 -12.92 -7.94
CA LYS A 193 16.48 -13.67 -8.54
C LYS A 193 16.08 -14.96 -9.26
N THR A 194 14.81 -15.37 -9.24
CA THR A 194 14.33 -16.51 -10.02
C THR A 194 13.64 -16.04 -11.30
N GLY A 195 14.44 -15.75 -12.33
CA GLY A 195 14.14 -16.14 -13.71
C GLY A 195 13.02 -15.42 -14.48
N SER A 196 13.08 -14.09 -14.63
CA SER A 196 12.72 -13.38 -15.87
C SER A 196 12.85 -11.89 -15.62
N GLY A 197 13.64 -11.18 -16.43
CA GLY A 197 13.90 -9.73 -16.31
C GLY A 197 12.69 -8.82 -16.61
N GLN A 198 11.46 -9.27 -16.37
CA GLN A 198 10.26 -8.44 -16.36
C GLN A 198 9.91 -8.16 -14.90
N GLY A 199 9.88 -6.88 -14.52
CA GLY A 199 9.42 -6.51 -13.18
C GLY A 199 8.02 -7.07 -12.95
N LEU A 200 7.85 -7.85 -11.88
CA LEU A 200 6.55 -8.34 -11.44
C LEU A 200 5.62 -7.13 -11.26
N THR A 201 4.64 -6.99 -12.16
CA THR A 201 3.61 -5.97 -12.03
C THR A 201 2.64 -6.42 -10.96
N LEU A 202 2.20 -5.49 -10.10
CA LEU A 202 1.03 -5.72 -9.29
C LEU A 202 -0.16 -5.72 -10.25
N PHE A 203 -0.85 -6.86 -10.37
CA PHE A 203 -2.06 -7.03 -11.19
C PHE A 203 -1.85 -7.08 -12.72
N PRO A 204 -0.98 -7.98 -13.25
CA PRO A 204 -0.73 -8.08 -14.70
C PRO A 204 -1.99 -8.38 -15.52
N ALA A 205 -2.97 -9.06 -14.91
CA ALA A 205 -4.22 -9.46 -15.55
C ALA A 205 -5.32 -8.39 -15.50
N LEU A 206 -5.16 -7.34 -14.69
CA LEU A 206 -6.14 -6.26 -14.61
C LEU A 206 -5.56 -5.04 -15.32
N ASN A 207 -6.17 -4.67 -16.43
CA ASN A 207 -5.87 -3.39 -17.06
C ASN A 207 -6.44 -2.29 -16.15
N PRO A 208 -5.64 -1.47 -15.45
CA PRO A 208 -6.18 -0.25 -14.85
C PRO A 208 -6.75 0.57 -16.02
N ASP A 209 -8.00 1.00 -15.94
CA ASP A 209 -8.77 1.66 -17.01
C ASP A 209 -8.01 2.57 -18.02
N PRO A 210 -8.58 2.79 -19.23
CA PRO A 210 -7.83 3.18 -20.45
C PRO A 210 -7.21 4.59 -20.50
N VAL A 211 -7.36 5.41 -19.46
CA VAL A 211 -6.86 6.79 -19.48
C VAL A 211 -6.25 7.12 -18.13
N MET A 212 -5.06 6.61 -17.86
CA MET A 212 -4.27 7.24 -16.79
C MET A 212 -4.15 8.74 -17.11
N PRO A 213 -4.37 9.63 -16.12
CA PRO A 213 -4.12 11.04 -16.33
C PRO A 213 -2.68 11.23 -16.85
N ALA A 214 -2.46 12.28 -17.63
CA ALA A 214 -1.15 12.52 -18.22
C ALA A 214 -0.08 12.63 -17.11
N GLU A 215 1.19 12.35 -17.42
CA GLU A 215 2.24 12.25 -16.38
C GLU A 215 2.38 13.54 -15.54
N ASP A 216 2.01 14.69 -16.09
CA ASP A 216 1.97 16.01 -15.44
C ASP A 216 0.80 16.21 -14.48
N GLU A 217 -0.24 15.36 -14.56
CA GLU A 217 -1.40 15.36 -13.66
C GLU A 217 -1.23 14.39 -12.46
N VAL A 218 -0.11 13.65 -12.40
CA VAL A 218 0.18 12.70 -11.31
C VAL A 218 0.78 13.41 -10.10
N VAL A 219 0.23 13.15 -8.92
CA VAL A 219 0.67 13.76 -7.66
C VAL A 219 1.86 12.99 -7.09
N GLU A 220 2.93 13.72 -6.73
CA GLU A 220 4.15 13.15 -6.14
C GLU A 220 3.87 12.45 -4.79
N ASP A 221 4.59 11.34 -4.54
CA ASP A 221 4.49 10.56 -3.31
C ASP A 221 4.70 11.44 -2.06
N ALA A 222 3.80 11.30 -1.08
CA ALA A 222 3.83 12.04 0.16
C ALA A 222 5.04 11.72 1.06
N GLY A 223 5.95 10.82 0.67
CA GLY A 223 7.29 10.67 1.27
C GLY A 223 7.25 10.31 2.75
N LEU A 224 6.95 9.05 3.08
CA LEU A 224 6.88 8.56 4.47
C LEU A 224 8.26 8.39 5.14
N PHE A 225 9.29 8.20 4.33
CA PHE A 225 10.68 8.03 4.74
C PHE A 225 11.52 8.89 3.78
N ASP A 226 12.17 9.94 4.27
CA ASP A 226 12.92 10.85 3.41
C ASP A 226 14.07 10.14 2.67
N HIS A 227 14.17 10.46 1.38
CA HIS A 227 15.25 10.26 0.39
C HIS A 227 15.73 8.85 0.03
N ASP A 228 15.18 8.29 -1.06
CA ASP A 228 15.93 7.38 -1.95
C ASP A 228 16.69 8.21 -3.02
N PRO A 229 18.03 8.35 -2.95
CA PRO A 229 18.81 9.04 -3.97
C PRO A 229 18.79 8.35 -5.35
N MET A 230 18.23 7.14 -5.48
CA MET A 230 18.09 6.46 -6.78
C MET A 230 16.89 6.96 -7.61
N LEU A 231 15.88 7.57 -6.99
CA LEU A 231 14.75 8.19 -7.72
C LEU A 231 15.15 9.52 -8.36
N GLN A 232 16.15 10.23 -7.82
CA GLN A 232 16.68 11.45 -8.46
C GLN A 232 17.41 11.15 -9.77
N ARG A 233 18.09 10.00 -9.91
CA ARG A 233 18.91 9.72 -11.10
C ARG A 233 18.10 9.61 -12.40
N LYS A 234 16.81 9.28 -12.35
CA LYS A 234 15.96 9.25 -13.56
C LYS A 234 15.42 10.64 -13.95
N ASN A 235 15.16 11.52 -12.98
CA ASN A 235 14.66 12.86 -13.27
C ASN A 235 15.76 13.85 -13.67
N THR A 236 17.03 13.61 -13.28
CA THR A 236 18.14 14.47 -13.72
C THR A 236 18.63 14.13 -15.14
N SER A 237 18.35 12.93 -15.65
CA SER A 237 18.79 12.53 -17.00
C SER A 237 17.91 13.06 -18.13
N LEU A 238 16.66 13.47 -17.85
CA LEU A 238 15.75 14.02 -18.87
C LEU A 238 15.93 15.53 -19.10
N VAL A 239 16.66 16.24 -18.23
CA VAL A 239 16.86 17.70 -18.34
C VAL A 239 18.20 18.07 -19.02
N LYS A 240 19.07 17.10 -19.31
CA LYS A 240 20.42 17.37 -19.86
C LYS A 240 20.59 17.19 -21.38
N THR A 241 19.50 17.02 -22.14
CA THR A 241 19.54 17.02 -23.61
C THR A 241 18.50 17.98 -24.18
N ALA A 242 18.68 19.25 -23.87
CA ALA A 242 18.11 20.37 -24.62
C ALA A 242 19.03 21.57 -24.39
N ASN A 243 20.14 21.60 -25.13
CA ASN A 243 20.91 22.78 -25.52
C ASN A 243 21.80 22.39 -26.70
#